data_AF-A0A976QFY5-F1
#
_entry.id   AF-A0A976QFY5-F1
#
_cell.length_a   1.000
_cell.length_b   1.000
_cell.length_c   1.000
_cell.angle_alpha   90.00
_cell.angle_beta   90.00
_cell.angle_gamma   90.00
#
_symmetry.space_group_name_H-M   'P 1'
#
loop_
_entity.id
_entity.type
_entity.pdbx_description
1 polymer ?
#
loop_
_entity_poly.entity_id
_entity_poly.type
_entity_poly.pdbx_seq_one_letter_code
_entity_poly.pdbx_strand_id
1 'polypeptide(L)'
;AHHIHDPRMAWFKSIEDIHNRLKQKEAVLSLQIDVTATPKHNNGAIFVQTVADYPLVEAISQNVVKHPVLPDAASRAKLDERQSAKYTEKYADYIDLGVIEWRKAYAEHEKVGKKAILFVMTDDTRNCDDVAEYLEGHYPDLKGAVLVIHTKNNGEISEAQSGKAKDVLESLRKQANEIDDPDNRFKAIISVMMLKEGWDVRNVTTIVGLRAYSAKSNILPEQTLGRGLRKMYPGDVPEQVSVVGTNAFMDFVESIQAEGVVLERKAMGEGTAPKTPLVVEIDRENEKKDIDTLDIEIPVLTPRAYREYKNLNDLDVAALGHQCVAYLQFSEAEQREIVFKEITTGEVTHTTILDTAGVADYRSVIGYFAQTIMKDLRLVSGYDVLYGKIKAFVQNELFDCPVELESPNTLRNLSELAATKILIESFKKSINALTVQDKGNAEIRDTIKLRQTRPFVAKDQGYLVPKKSVFNRIIGDSQLELRFAGFLEDCSDVLSYAKNYLAVHFKLDYVNSDGDISNYYPDFLVKLTDGRIMVVETKGQEDLDVPFKVQRLRQWCEDINGMQSDVTYDFVYVDEEGFTKYEPKSFADLLAGFREYKEKT
;
A
#
# COMPACT_ATOMS: atom_id res chain seq x y z
N ALA A 1 -26.07 3.92 -5.50
CA ALA A 1 -26.87 4.96 -6.17
C ALA A 1 -27.94 4.46 -7.15
N HIS A 2 -27.82 3.31 -7.84
CA HIS A 2 -28.80 2.95 -8.90
C HIS A 2 -30.27 2.78 -8.44
N HIS A 3 -30.51 2.58 -7.14
CA HIS A 3 -31.86 2.56 -6.55
C HIS A 3 -32.31 3.92 -5.99
N ILE A 4 -31.37 4.86 -5.75
CA ILE A 4 -31.56 6.13 -5.02
C ILE A 4 -32.52 7.08 -5.74
N HIS A 5 -32.62 6.99 -7.07
CA HIS A 5 -33.52 7.82 -7.87
C HIS A 5 -34.98 7.36 -7.88
N ASP A 6 -35.33 6.24 -7.22
CA ASP A 6 -36.73 5.84 -7.09
C ASP A 6 -37.42 6.72 -6.02
N PRO A 7 -38.38 7.58 -6.39
CA PRO A 7 -39.05 8.49 -5.45
C PRO A 7 -39.81 7.77 -4.33
N ARG A 8 -40.04 6.47 -4.46
CA ARG A 8 -40.70 5.64 -3.46
C ARG A 8 -39.78 5.26 -2.30
N MET A 9 -38.45 5.36 -2.48
CA MET A 9 -37.51 4.96 -1.43
C MET A 9 -37.46 5.97 -0.28
N ALA A 10 -37.31 5.46 0.94
CA ALA A 10 -37.14 6.26 2.14
C ALA A 10 -35.92 7.20 2.06
N TRP A 11 -34.86 6.76 1.38
CA TRP A 11 -33.67 7.57 1.15
C TRP A 11 -33.95 8.81 0.29
N PHE A 12 -34.65 8.66 -0.84
CA PHE A 12 -35.04 9.79 -1.69
C PHE A 12 -35.90 10.80 -0.92
N LYS A 13 -36.90 10.30 -0.17
CA LYS A 13 -37.73 11.14 0.71
C LYS A 13 -36.92 11.86 1.78
N SER A 14 -35.89 11.23 2.32
CA SER A 14 -35.02 11.86 3.32
C SER A 14 -34.24 13.04 2.73
N ILE A 15 -33.75 12.91 1.50
CA ILE A 15 -33.07 14.01 0.79
C ILE A 15 -34.06 15.14 0.48
N GLU A 16 -35.26 14.79 0.01
CA GLU A 16 -36.34 15.74 -0.23
C GLU A 16 -36.72 16.50 1.06
N ASP A 17 -36.83 15.80 2.18
CA ASP A 17 -37.10 16.38 3.50
C ASP A 17 -35.97 17.32 3.94
N ILE A 18 -34.71 16.95 3.73
CA ILE A 18 -33.56 17.83 4.01
C ILE A 18 -33.67 19.11 3.19
N HIS A 19 -33.92 18.99 1.88
CA HIS A 19 -34.08 20.12 0.99
C HIS A 19 -35.26 21.02 1.40
N ASN A 20 -36.40 20.43 1.76
CA ASN A 20 -37.59 21.16 2.20
C ASN A 20 -37.37 21.87 3.54
N ARG A 21 -36.63 21.27 4.48
CA ARG A 21 -36.23 21.93 5.73
C ARG A 21 -35.24 23.07 5.51
N LEU A 22 -34.36 22.96 4.53
CA LEU A 22 -33.46 24.05 4.14
C LEU A 22 -34.25 25.23 3.57
N LYS A 23 -35.26 24.98 2.74
CA LYS A 23 -36.14 26.02 2.19
C LYS A 23 -36.84 26.85 3.26
N GLN A 24 -37.23 26.24 4.39
CA GLN A 24 -37.81 26.96 5.53
C GLN A 24 -36.82 27.95 6.19
N LYS A 25 -35.52 27.81 5.93
CA LYS A 25 -34.44 28.67 6.44
C LYS A 25 -33.83 29.54 5.33
N GLU A 26 -34.56 29.77 4.24
CA GLU A 26 -34.08 30.51 3.06
C GLU A 26 -32.81 29.92 2.42
N ALA A 27 -32.58 28.63 2.61
CA ALA A 27 -31.47 27.88 2.02
C ALA A 27 -31.99 26.77 1.08
N VAL A 28 -31.09 26.15 0.30
CA VAL A 28 -31.41 25.01 -0.55
C VAL A 28 -30.28 23.99 -0.50
N LEU A 29 -30.61 22.72 -0.79
CA LEU A 29 -29.59 21.70 -1.05
C LEU A 29 -28.81 22.10 -2.32
N SER A 30 -27.54 22.47 -2.17
CA SER A 30 -26.71 22.99 -3.27
C SER A 30 -26.12 21.91 -4.17
N LEU A 31 -25.84 20.72 -3.62
CA LEU A 31 -25.25 19.60 -4.37
C LEU A 31 -25.55 18.27 -3.68
N GLN A 32 -25.79 17.24 -4.49
CA GLN A 32 -25.86 15.84 -4.09
C GLN A 32 -24.88 15.05 -4.95
N ILE A 33 -23.93 14.38 -4.31
CA ILE A 33 -22.98 13.48 -4.98
C ILE A 33 -23.22 12.08 -4.43
N ASP A 34 -23.36 11.10 -5.33
CA ASP A 34 -23.54 9.70 -4.98
C ASP A 34 -22.48 8.83 -5.67
N VAL A 35 -22.15 7.70 -5.05
CA VAL A 35 -21.27 6.68 -5.62
C VAL A 35 -22.04 5.39 -5.93
N THR A 36 -21.67 4.72 -7.02
CA THR A 36 -22.27 3.45 -7.42
C THR A 36 -21.28 2.60 -8.18
N ALA A 37 -21.20 1.31 -7.85
CA ALA A 37 -20.40 0.34 -8.60
C ALA A 37 -21.08 -0.11 -9.92
N THR A 38 -22.33 0.31 -10.15
CA THR A 38 -23.08 -0.01 -11.38
C THR A 38 -23.81 1.25 -11.87
N PRO A 39 -23.16 2.08 -12.70
CA PRO A 39 -23.75 3.32 -13.21
C PRO A 39 -24.64 3.10 -14.44
N LYS A 40 -25.15 1.87 -14.65
CA LYS A 40 -25.92 1.46 -15.85
C LYS A 40 -27.42 1.29 -15.54
N HIS A 41 -28.27 1.76 -16.44
CA HIS A 41 -29.71 1.47 -16.50
C HIS A 41 -29.96 0.00 -16.90
N ASN A 42 -31.17 -0.52 -16.68
CA ASN A 42 -31.55 -1.90 -17.06
C ASN A 42 -31.37 -2.22 -18.57
N ASN A 43 -31.30 -1.20 -19.42
CA ASN A 43 -31.04 -1.32 -20.85
C ASN A 43 -29.53 -1.23 -21.20
N GLY A 44 -28.64 -1.16 -20.22
CA GLY A 44 -27.18 -1.09 -20.37
C GLY A 44 -26.61 0.32 -20.51
N ALA A 45 -27.44 1.36 -20.70
CA ALA A 45 -26.95 2.73 -20.86
C ALA A 45 -26.45 3.33 -19.53
N ILE A 46 -25.34 4.06 -19.57
CA ILE A 46 -24.81 4.77 -18.39
C ILE A 46 -25.77 5.92 -18.00
N PHE A 47 -25.92 6.18 -16.69
CA PHE A 47 -26.72 7.30 -16.20
C PHE A 47 -26.18 8.62 -16.75
N VAL A 48 -27.07 9.46 -17.29
CA VAL A 48 -26.72 10.78 -17.85
C VAL A 48 -26.05 11.69 -16.80
N GLN A 49 -26.32 11.45 -15.52
CA GLN A 49 -25.76 12.18 -14.39
C GLN A 49 -24.36 11.70 -13.96
N THR A 50 -23.78 10.71 -14.64
CA THR A 50 -22.44 10.20 -14.32
C THR A 50 -21.40 11.26 -14.70
N VAL A 51 -20.79 11.90 -13.69
CA VAL A 51 -19.78 12.95 -13.88
C VAL A 51 -18.34 12.42 -13.93
N ALA A 52 -18.11 11.24 -13.34
CA ALA A 52 -16.85 10.51 -13.37
C ALA A 52 -17.14 9.02 -13.31
N ASP A 53 -16.34 8.23 -14.03
CA ASP A 53 -16.40 6.77 -14.02
C ASP A 53 -14.99 6.22 -13.82
N TYR A 54 -14.85 5.20 -12.98
CA TYR A 54 -13.58 4.53 -12.68
C TYR A 54 -13.77 3.03 -12.97
N PRO A 55 -13.50 2.61 -14.22
CA PRO A 55 -13.89 1.30 -14.68
C PRO A 55 -13.00 0.20 -14.10
N LEU A 56 -13.50 -1.04 -14.11
CA LEU A 56 -12.77 -2.18 -13.56
C LEU A 56 -11.41 -2.40 -14.25
N VAL A 57 -11.30 -2.11 -15.55
CA VAL A 57 -10.03 -2.17 -16.29
C VAL A 57 -8.97 -1.27 -15.68
N GLU A 58 -9.34 -0.06 -15.25
CA GLU A 58 -8.41 0.90 -14.65
C GLU A 58 -8.03 0.44 -13.24
N ALA A 59 -9.00 -0.05 -12.46
CA ALA A 59 -8.76 -0.61 -11.14
C ALA A 59 -7.80 -1.81 -11.16
N ILE A 60 -7.92 -2.69 -12.17
CA ILE A 60 -7.02 -3.82 -12.38
C ILE A 60 -5.64 -3.30 -12.83
N SER A 61 -5.59 -2.43 -13.84
CA SER A 61 -4.34 -1.86 -14.36
C SER A 61 -3.53 -1.11 -13.30
N GLN A 62 -4.18 -0.44 -12.36
CA GLN A 62 -3.56 0.30 -11.27
C GLN A 62 -3.32 -0.57 -10.03
N ASN A 63 -3.57 -1.89 -10.09
CA ASN A 63 -3.39 -2.84 -9.00
C ASN A 63 -4.15 -2.46 -7.70
N VAL A 64 -5.31 -1.82 -7.85
CA VAL A 64 -6.22 -1.43 -6.75
C VAL A 64 -7.09 -2.61 -6.30
N VAL A 65 -7.32 -3.57 -7.21
CA VAL A 65 -8.07 -4.80 -6.98
C VAL A 65 -7.25 -6.03 -7.38
N LYS A 66 -7.69 -7.22 -6.96
CA LYS A 66 -7.12 -8.50 -7.40
C LYS A 66 -7.35 -8.72 -8.88
N HIS A 67 -6.39 -9.40 -9.50
CA HIS A 67 -6.43 -9.81 -10.89
C HIS A 67 -7.17 -11.16 -11.03
N PRO A 68 -8.29 -11.23 -11.74
CA PRO A 68 -8.95 -12.51 -12.02
C PRO A 68 -8.09 -13.37 -12.95
N VAL A 69 -7.90 -14.63 -12.56
CA VAL A 69 -7.18 -15.64 -13.35
C VAL A 69 -8.13 -16.78 -13.69
N LEU A 70 -8.19 -17.14 -14.97
CA LEU A 70 -9.05 -18.19 -15.48
C LEU A 70 -8.25 -19.49 -15.73
N PRO A 71 -8.91 -20.66 -15.75
CA PRO A 71 -8.27 -21.89 -16.19
C PRO A 71 -7.82 -21.78 -17.66
N ASP A 72 -6.64 -22.31 -17.96
CA ASP A 72 -6.19 -22.53 -19.33
C ASP A 72 -7.04 -23.59 -20.07
N ALA A 73 -6.84 -23.71 -21.37
CA ALA A 73 -7.64 -24.61 -22.21
C ALA A 73 -7.52 -26.08 -21.76
N ALA A 74 -6.34 -26.52 -21.33
CA ALA A 74 -6.10 -27.89 -20.89
C ALA A 74 -6.79 -28.20 -19.55
N SER A 75 -6.81 -27.24 -18.63
CA SER A 75 -7.51 -27.35 -17.35
C SER A 75 -9.02 -27.27 -17.57
N ARG A 76 -9.48 -26.40 -18.46
CA ARG A 76 -10.90 -26.25 -18.81
C ARG A 76 -11.48 -27.51 -19.46
N ALA A 77 -10.71 -28.18 -20.32
CA ALA A 77 -11.13 -29.40 -21.01
C ALA A 77 -11.35 -30.61 -20.09
N LYS A 78 -10.92 -30.53 -18.82
CA LYS A 78 -11.15 -31.58 -17.80
C LYS A 78 -12.46 -31.39 -17.03
N LEU A 79 -13.21 -30.32 -17.30
CA LEU A 79 -14.39 -29.94 -16.54
C LEU A 79 -15.65 -30.25 -17.34
N ASP A 80 -16.39 -31.28 -16.94
CA ASP A 80 -17.60 -31.70 -17.61
C ASP A 80 -18.85 -31.49 -16.75
N GLU A 81 -19.94 -31.03 -17.39
CA GLU A 81 -21.26 -31.06 -16.77
C GLU A 81 -21.85 -32.46 -16.89
N ARG A 82 -21.93 -33.17 -15.76
CA ARG A 82 -22.44 -34.54 -15.74
C ARG A 82 -23.95 -34.55 -15.94
N GLN A 83 -24.46 -35.61 -16.58
CA GLN A 83 -25.90 -35.83 -16.71
C GLN A 83 -26.46 -36.34 -15.37
N SER A 84 -26.76 -35.43 -14.45
CA SER A 84 -27.43 -35.73 -13.17
C SER A 84 -28.50 -34.69 -12.85
N ALA A 85 -29.55 -35.13 -12.16
CA ALA A 85 -30.57 -34.26 -11.59
C ALA A 85 -30.10 -33.59 -10.28
N LYS A 86 -29.08 -34.14 -9.61
CA LYS A 86 -28.50 -33.56 -8.40
C LYS A 86 -27.49 -32.48 -8.79
N TYR A 87 -27.64 -31.29 -8.20
CA TYR A 87 -26.87 -30.10 -8.59
C TYR A 87 -25.37 -30.31 -8.37
N THR A 88 -24.99 -30.85 -7.21
CA THR A 88 -23.59 -31.09 -6.87
C THR A 88 -22.95 -32.20 -7.70
N GLU A 89 -23.71 -33.18 -8.17
CA GLU A 89 -23.20 -34.22 -9.07
C GLU A 89 -23.00 -33.67 -10.49
N LYS A 90 -23.94 -32.85 -10.96
CA LYS A 90 -23.85 -32.19 -12.26
C LYS A 90 -22.59 -31.32 -12.36
N TYR A 91 -22.28 -30.57 -11.28
CA TYR A 91 -21.18 -29.60 -11.25
C TYR A 91 -19.97 -30.05 -10.43
N ALA A 92 -19.82 -31.36 -10.19
CA ALA A 92 -18.79 -31.91 -9.30
C ALA A 92 -17.37 -31.46 -9.68
N ASP A 93 -17.02 -31.50 -10.97
CA ASP A 93 -15.68 -31.16 -11.44
C ASP A 93 -15.32 -29.68 -11.18
N TYR A 94 -16.32 -28.79 -11.27
CA TYR A 94 -16.15 -27.35 -11.03
C TYR A 94 -15.96 -27.04 -9.54
N ILE A 95 -16.75 -27.69 -8.69
CA ILE A 95 -16.64 -27.56 -7.24
C ILE A 95 -15.27 -28.08 -6.78
N ASP A 96 -14.87 -29.24 -7.28
CA ASP A 96 -13.61 -29.87 -6.90
C ASP A 96 -12.39 -29.04 -7.33
N LEU A 97 -12.38 -28.54 -8.56
CA LEU A 97 -11.33 -27.62 -9.01
C LEU A 97 -11.27 -26.36 -8.13
N GLY A 98 -12.42 -25.80 -7.77
CA GLY A 98 -12.49 -24.66 -6.86
C GLY A 98 -11.90 -24.95 -5.48
N VAL A 99 -12.21 -26.11 -4.90
CA VAL A 99 -11.65 -26.55 -3.60
C VAL A 99 -10.14 -26.78 -3.70
N ILE A 100 -9.66 -27.39 -4.79
CA ILE A 100 -8.22 -27.60 -5.03
C ILE A 100 -7.47 -26.26 -5.08
N GLU A 101 -7.97 -25.29 -5.85
CA GLU A 101 -7.32 -23.98 -5.96
C GLU A 101 -7.41 -23.18 -4.65
N TRP A 102 -8.53 -23.27 -3.93
CA TRP A 102 -8.67 -22.66 -2.61
C TRP A 102 -7.69 -23.24 -1.60
N ARG A 103 -7.52 -24.57 -1.53
CA ARG A 103 -6.58 -25.23 -0.60
C ARG A 103 -5.14 -24.76 -0.79
N LYS A 104 -4.72 -24.62 -2.05
CA LYS A 104 -3.39 -24.10 -2.39
C LYS A 104 -3.20 -22.67 -1.92
N ALA A 105 -4.20 -21.82 -2.15
CA ALA A 105 -4.16 -20.44 -1.69
C ALA A 105 -4.19 -20.36 -0.16
N TYR A 106 -5.02 -21.17 0.49
CA TYR A 106 -5.14 -21.24 1.94
C TYR A 106 -3.80 -21.59 2.60
N ALA A 107 -3.09 -22.60 2.09
CA ALA A 107 -1.80 -23.01 2.63
C ALA A 107 -0.75 -21.89 2.60
N GLU A 108 -0.73 -21.06 1.56
CA GLU A 108 0.23 -19.94 1.48
C GLU A 108 -0.20 -18.75 2.34
N HIS A 109 -1.48 -18.40 2.33
CA HIS A 109 -1.99 -17.27 3.12
C HIS A 109 -1.96 -17.53 4.63
N GLU A 110 -2.12 -18.78 5.06
CA GLU A 110 -2.06 -19.17 6.48
C GLU A 110 -0.68 -18.88 7.09
N LYS A 111 0.39 -19.03 6.32
CA LYS A 111 1.77 -18.73 6.75
C LYS A 111 1.95 -17.28 7.22
N VAL A 112 1.18 -16.35 6.64
CA VAL A 112 1.20 -14.92 7.01
C VAL A 112 0.01 -14.52 7.89
N GLY A 113 -0.66 -15.49 8.52
CA GLY A 113 -1.79 -15.26 9.42
C GLY A 113 -3.06 -14.77 8.72
N LYS A 114 -3.25 -15.12 7.45
CA LYS A 114 -4.44 -14.78 6.66
C LYS A 114 -5.25 -16.03 6.34
N LYS A 115 -6.56 -15.87 6.27
CA LYS A 115 -7.51 -16.96 6.04
C LYS A 115 -8.16 -16.83 4.68
N ALA A 116 -7.74 -17.65 3.71
CA ALA A 116 -8.31 -17.65 2.37
C ALA A 116 -9.78 -18.14 2.36
N ILE A 117 -10.63 -17.52 1.54
CA ILE A 117 -12.06 -17.81 1.44
C ILE A 117 -12.41 -18.35 0.04
N LEU A 118 -13.09 -19.49 0.03
CA LEU A 118 -13.75 -20.05 -1.15
C LEU A 118 -15.14 -19.43 -1.28
N PHE A 119 -15.47 -18.91 -2.46
CA PHE A 119 -16.79 -18.36 -2.74
C PHE A 119 -17.46 -19.16 -3.86
N VAL A 120 -18.64 -19.74 -3.60
CA VAL A 120 -19.42 -20.53 -4.55
C VAL A 120 -20.75 -19.87 -4.83
N MET A 121 -21.09 -19.76 -6.12
CA MET A 121 -22.33 -19.15 -6.57
C MET A 121 -23.25 -20.17 -7.19
N THR A 122 -24.52 -20.17 -6.77
CA THR A 122 -25.55 -21.09 -7.28
C THR A 122 -26.73 -20.33 -7.88
N ASP A 123 -27.64 -21.06 -8.55
CA ASP A 123 -28.82 -20.47 -9.19
C ASP A 123 -29.97 -20.17 -8.23
N ASP A 124 -30.14 -21.00 -7.19
CA ASP A 124 -31.25 -20.88 -6.22
C ASP A 124 -30.87 -21.35 -4.81
N THR A 125 -31.79 -21.09 -3.88
CA THR A 125 -31.62 -21.35 -2.43
C THR A 125 -31.46 -22.83 -2.11
N ARG A 126 -32.14 -23.72 -2.85
CA ARG A 126 -32.04 -25.17 -2.65
C ARG A 126 -30.67 -25.67 -3.10
N ASN A 127 -30.17 -25.15 -4.22
CA ASN A 127 -28.84 -25.47 -4.72
C ASN A 127 -27.75 -24.94 -3.78
N CYS A 128 -27.97 -23.79 -3.12
CA CYS A 128 -27.07 -23.33 -2.04
C CYS A 128 -26.95 -24.37 -0.92
N ASP A 129 -28.09 -24.86 -0.43
CA ASP A 129 -28.13 -25.83 0.67
C ASP A 129 -27.53 -27.19 0.25
N ASP A 130 -27.80 -27.66 -0.98
CA ASP A 130 -27.20 -28.90 -1.54
C ASP A 130 -25.67 -28.79 -1.63
N VAL A 131 -25.15 -27.68 -2.14
CA VAL A 131 -23.69 -27.45 -2.20
C VAL A 131 -23.07 -27.34 -0.81
N ALA A 132 -23.78 -26.75 0.16
CA ALA A 132 -23.29 -26.65 1.54
C ALA A 132 -23.13 -28.03 2.17
N GLU A 133 -24.17 -28.86 2.09
CA GLU A 133 -24.16 -30.23 2.60
C GLU A 133 -23.09 -31.06 1.88
N TYR A 134 -22.94 -30.91 0.57
CA TYR A 134 -21.89 -31.57 -0.20
C TYR A 134 -20.49 -31.17 0.27
N LEU A 135 -20.21 -29.87 0.42
CA LEU A 135 -18.89 -29.41 0.86
C LEU A 135 -18.55 -29.92 2.27
N GLU A 136 -19.50 -29.84 3.22
CA GLU A 136 -19.29 -30.30 4.59
C GLU A 136 -19.18 -31.82 4.72
N GLY A 137 -19.84 -32.57 3.85
CA GLY A 137 -19.81 -34.03 3.82
C GLY A 137 -18.62 -34.63 3.08
N HIS A 138 -18.15 -33.97 2.01
CA HIS A 138 -17.13 -34.51 1.11
C HIS A 138 -15.70 -34.02 1.43
N TYR A 139 -15.56 -32.81 1.99
CA TYR A 139 -14.26 -32.19 2.26
C TYR A 139 -14.07 -31.98 3.78
N PRO A 140 -13.22 -32.79 4.45
CA PRO A 140 -13.05 -32.75 5.90
C PRO A 140 -12.66 -31.39 6.48
N ASP A 141 -11.89 -30.61 5.72
CA ASP A 141 -11.41 -29.26 6.04
C ASP A 141 -12.47 -28.17 5.92
N LEU A 142 -13.62 -28.47 5.30
CA LEU A 142 -14.78 -27.58 5.19
C LEU A 142 -15.95 -27.98 6.11
N LYS A 143 -15.86 -29.10 6.81
CA LYS A 143 -16.90 -29.57 7.73
C LYS A 143 -17.19 -28.55 8.84
N GLY A 144 -18.41 -28.02 8.90
CA GLY A 144 -18.81 -27.00 9.88
C GLY A 144 -18.21 -25.62 9.64
N ALA A 145 -17.59 -25.40 8.47
CA ALA A 145 -16.88 -24.20 8.07
C ALA A 145 -17.49 -23.54 6.81
N VAL A 146 -18.74 -23.88 6.46
CA VAL A 146 -19.46 -23.30 5.32
C VAL A 146 -20.50 -22.29 5.81
N LEU A 147 -20.46 -21.07 5.27
CA LEU A 147 -21.45 -20.03 5.47
C LEU A 147 -22.40 -19.96 4.27
N VAL A 148 -23.68 -20.21 4.50
CA VAL A 148 -24.72 -20.11 3.46
C VAL A 148 -25.41 -18.76 3.55
N ILE A 149 -25.45 -18.02 2.44
CA ILE A 149 -26.06 -16.69 2.36
C ILE A 149 -27.12 -16.66 1.25
N HIS A 150 -28.39 -16.74 1.65
CA HIS A 150 -29.51 -16.47 0.76
C HIS A 150 -30.73 -15.92 1.50
N THR A 151 -31.53 -15.10 0.82
CA THR A 151 -32.84 -14.61 1.28
C THR A 151 -33.95 -15.33 0.49
N LYS A 152 -35.04 -15.73 1.15
CA LYS A 152 -36.06 -16.66 0.62
C LYS A 152 -36.51 -16.40 -0.85
N ASN A 153 -36.55 -17.50 -1.62
CA ASN A 153 -37.27 -17.89 -2.84
C ASN A 153 -37.67 -16.94 -4.00
N ASN A 154 -37.56 -15.62 -3.94
CA ASN A 154 -38.03 -14.78 -5.06
C ASN A 154 -37.05 -13.70 -5.56
N GLY A 155 -35.81 -13.66 -5.08
CA GLY A 155 -34.76 -12.79 -5.64
C GLY A 155 -35.00 -11.28 -5.47
N GLU A 156 -36.17 -10.88 -4.99
CA GLU A 156 -36.42 -9.55 -4.46
C GLU A 156 -35.94 -9.47 -3.02
N ILE A 157 -35.05 -8.52 -2.77
CA ILE A 157 -34.67 -8.14 -1.41
C ILE A 157 -35.85 -7.39 -0.82
N SER A 158 -36.82 -8.10 -0.25
CA SER A 158 -37.69 -7.48 0.74
C SER A 158 -36.85 -7.32 2.00
N GLU A 159 -36.27 -6.14 2.20
CA GLU A 159 -35.81 -5.71 3.52
C GLU A 159 -37.01 -5.80 4.46
N ALA A 160 -37.16 -6.91 5.16
CA ALA A 160 -38.24 -7.08 6.10
C ALA A 160 -38.08 -5.98 7.16
N GLN A 161 -38.98 -4.99 7.14
CA GLN A 161 -38.88 -3.83 8.04
C GLN A 161 -39.06 -4.20 9.52
N SER A 162 -39.48 -5.44 9.83
CA SER A 162 -39.52 -5.97 11.20
C SER A 162 -39.53 -7.51 11.24
N GLY A 163 -39.13 -8.07 12.39
CA GLY A 163 -39.27 -9.49 12.73
C GLY A 163 -38.03 -10.36 12.50
N LYS A 164 -38.16 -11.67 12.78
CA LYS A 164 -37.06 -12.66 12.76
C LYS A 164 -36.24 -12.70 11.46
N ALA A 165 -36.84 -12.32 10.32
CA ALA A 165 -36.14 -12.28 9.03
C ALA A 165 -35.09 -11.17 8.97
N LYS A 166 -35.32 -10.04 9.64
CA LYS A 166 -34.35 -8.96 9.78
C LYS A 166 -33.16 -9.40 10.65
N ASP A 167 -33.45 -10.02 11.80
CA ASP A 167 -32.41 -10.50 12.73
C ASP A 167 -31.49 -11.54 12.06
N VAL A 168 -32.07 -12.44 11.24
CA VAL A 168 -31.31 -13.40 10.45
C VAL A 168 -30.44 -12.70 9.40
N LEU A 169 -30.99 -11.70 8.68
CA LEU A 169 -30.24 -10.95 7.68
C LEU A 169 -29.09 -10.13 8.30
N GLU A 170 -29.33 -9.48 9.43
CA GLU A 170 -28.30 -8.76 10.19
C GLU A 170 -27.21 -9.71 10.69
N SER A 171 -27.59 -10.89 11.19
CA SER A 171 -26.65 -11.93 11.59
C SER A 171 -25.80 -12.45 10.42
N LEU A 172 -26.40 -12.66 9.24
CA LEU A 172 -25.66 -13.06 8.04
C LEU A 172 -24.70 -11.96 7.55
N ARG A 173 -25.14 -10.69 7.57
CA ARG A 173 -24.28 -9.54 7.26
C ARG A 173 -23.09 -9.46 8.24
N LYS A 174 -23.36 -9.65 9.53
CA LYS A 174 -22.31 -9.67 10.57
C LYS A 174 -21.32 -10.81 10.31
N GLN A 175 -21.79 -12.03 10.13
CA GLN A 175 -20.94 -13.20 9.84
C GLN A 175 -20.12 -13.03 8.57
N ALA A 176 -20.70 -12.44 7.51
CA ALA A 176 -19.99 -12.15 6.28
C ALA A 176 -18.90 -11.08 6.49
N ASN A 177 -19.18 -10.00 7.22
CA ASN A 177 -18.18 -8.96 7.49
C ASN A 177 -17.06 -9.42 8.44
N GLU A 178 -17.36 -10.35 9.35
CA GLU A 178 -16.39 -10.92 10.28
C GLU A 178 -15.67 -12.15 9.68
N ILE A 179 -15.94 -12.53 8.43
CA ILE A 179 -15.39 -13.77 7.87
C ILE A 179 -13.89 -13.68 7.60
N ASP A 180 -13.34 -12.48 7.39
CA ASP A 180 -11.91 -12.31 7.18
C ASP A 180 -11.09 -12.50 8.47
N ASP A 181 -11.74 -12.50 9.64
CA ASP A 181 -11.11 -12.72 10.94
C ASP A 181 -10.52 -14.14 11.01
N PRO A 182 -9.24 -14.30 11.38
CA PRO A 182 -8.60 -15.60 11.57
C PRO A 182 -9.35 -16.51 12.55
N ASP A 183 -10.00 -15.96 13.57
CA ASP A 183 -10.73 -16.73 14.60
C ASP A 183 -12.13 -17.17 14.12
N ASN A 184 -12.62 -16.61 13.02
CA ASN A 184 -13.91 -17.02 12.46
C ASN A 184 -13.79 -18.40 11.81
N ARG A 185 -14.67 -19.33 12.19
CA ARG A 185 -14.63 -20.72 11.71
C ARG A 185 -14.88 -20.90 10.21
N PHE A 186 -15.58 -19.95 9.56
CA PHE A 186 -16.00 -20.13 8.18
C PHE A 186 -14.85 -19.91 7.20
N LYS A 187 -14.76 -20.80 6.22
CA LYS A 187 -13.74 -20.85 5.16
C LYS A 187 -14.35 -20.83 3.75
N ALA A 188 -15.63 -21.16 3.63
CA ALA A 188 -16.36 -21.11 2.38
C ALA A 188 -17.65 -20.31 2.55
N ILE A 189 -18.03 -19.57 1.51
CA ILE A 189 -19.31 -18.87 1.40
C ILE A 189 -20.06 -19.42 0.18
N ILE A 190 -21.32 -19.80 0.36
CA ILE A 190 -22.20 -20.22 -0.73
C ILE A 190 -23.35 -19.24 -0.84
N SER A 191 -23.63 -18.73 -2.04
CA SER A 191 -24.68 -17.75 -2.25
C SER A 191 -25.36 -17.81 -3.61
N VAL A 192 -26.67 -17.52 -3.64
CA VAL A 192 -27.44 -17.34 -4.88
C VAL A 192 -27.15 -15.98 -5.53
N MET A 193 -27.02 -14.98 -4.66
CA MET A 193 -26.77 -13.60 -5.01
C MET A 193 -26.03 -12.93 -3.87
N MET A 194 -25.02 -12.14 -4.23
CA MET A 194 -24.30 -11.33 -3.26
C MET A 194 -25.26 -10.39 -2.50
N LEU A 195 -25.02 -10.24 -1.19
CA LEU A 195 -25.76 -9.28 -0.36
C LEU A 195 -25.67 -7.89 -0.99
N LYS A 196 -26.80 -7.25 -1.33
CA LYS A 196 -26.78 -5.90 -1.93
C LYS A 196 -25.95 -4.92 -1.10
N GLU A 197 -25.98 -5.04 0.22
CA GLU A 197 -25.27 -4.22 1.20
C GLU A 197 -24.56 -5.09 2.25
N GLY A 198 -23.46 -4.59 2.83
CA GLY A 198 -22.76 -5.24 3.93
C GLY A 198 -21.93 -6.46 3.52
N TRP A 199 -21.39 -6.46 2.30
CA TRP A 199 -20.32 -7.37 1.90
C TRP A 199 -19.00 -6.59 1.91
N ASP A 200 -18.16 -6.86 2.92
CA ASP A 200 -16.76 -6.41 2.96
C ASP A 200 -15.78 -7.55 3.18
N VAL A 201 -15.91 -8.59 2.36
CA VAL A 201 -14.98 -9.72 2.35
C VAL A 201 -13.81 -9.41 1.43
N ARG A 202 -12.60 -9.40 1.98
CA ARG A 202 -11.33 -9.20 1.27
C ARG A 202 -10.59 -10.49 1.04
N ASN A 203 -10.83 -11.52 1.82
CA ASN A 203 -10.03 -12.75 1.74
C ASN A 203 -10.52 -13.75 0.68
N VAL A 204 -11.43 -13.38 -0.23
CA VAL A 204 -11.83 -14.25 -1.35
C VAL A 204 -10.63 -14.50 -2.27
N THR A 205 -10.19 -15.75 -2.37
CA THR A 205 -9.07 -16.17 -3.24
C THR A 205 -9.54 -17.07 -4.38
N THR A 206 -10.73 -17.64 -4.26
CA THR A 206 -11.28 -18.55 -5.28
C THR A 206 -12.77 -18.35 -5.41
N ILE A 207 -13.23 -18.20 -6.65
CA ILE A 207 -14.64 -18.02 -7.02
C ILE A 207 -15.06 -19.18 -7.91
N VAL A 208 -16.16 -19.84 -7.56
CA VAL A 208 -16.78 -20.92 -8.33
C VAL A 208 -18.17 -20.47 -8.78
N GLY A 209 -18.30 -20.15 -10.06
CA GLY A 209 -19.55 -19.72 -10.67
C GLY A 209 -20.33 -20.87 -11.29
N LEU A 210 -21.35 -21.38 -10.61
CA LEU A 210 -22.22 -22.44 -11.13
C LEU A 210 -23.51 -21.91 -11.78
N ARG A 211 -23.76 -20.61 -11.64
CA ARG A 211 -24.98 -19.95 -12.09
C ARG A 211 -25.01 -19.74 -13.61
N ALA A 212 -26.15 -20.03 -14.24
CA ALA A 212 -26.41 -19.62 -15.62
C ALA A 212 -27.00 -18.19 -15.64
N TYR A 213 -26.21 -17.19 -16.06
CA TYR A 213 -26.72 -15.82 -16.19
C TYR A 213 -27.59 -15.68 -17.44
N SER A 214 -28.89 -15.41 -17.25
CA SER A 214 -29.86 -15.16 -18.33
C SER A 214 -30.28 -13.69 -18.47
N ALA A 215 -29.65 -12.77 -17.73
CA ALA A 215 -30.08 -11.37 -17.68
C ALA A 215 -29.44 -10.54 -18.80
N LYS A 216 -30.28 -9.95 -19.68
CA LYS A 216 -29.91 -9.00 -20.74
C LYS A 216 -29.14 -7.75 -20.29
N SER A 217 -28.98 -7.49 -18.99
CA SER A 217 -28.53 -6.19 -18.48
C SER A 217 -27.06 -6.10 -18.05
N ASN A 218 -26.26 -7.17 -18.00
CA ASN A 218 -24.84 -7.15 -17.58
C ASN A 218 -24.52 -6.43 -16.23
N ILE A 219 -25.52 -6.06 -15.41
CA ILE A 219 -25.35 -5.28 -14.15
C ILE A 219 -25.01 -6.16 -12.92
N LEU A 220 -25.72 -7.27 -12.73
CA LEU A 220 -25.45 -8.24 -11.66
C LEU A 220 -24.05 -8.87 -11.68
N PRO A 221 -23.45 -9.10 -12.86
CA PRO A 221 -22.18 -9.82 -12.94
C PRO A 221 -20.93 -9.02 -12.51
N GLU A 222 -20.83 -7.71 -12.80
CA GLU A 222 -19.77 -6.82 -12.25
C GLU A 222 -19.85 -6.75 -10.72
N GLN A 223 -21.06 -6.63 -10.17
CA GLN A 223 -21.28 -6.66 -8.72
C GLN A 223 -20.88 -7.98 -8.08
N THR A 224 -20.93 -9.06 -8.85
CA THR A 224 -20.60 -10.40 -8.40
C THR A 224 -19.10 -10.61 -8.34
N LEU A 225 -18.41 -10.36 -9.45
CA LEU A 225 -16.97 -10.54 -9.53
C LEU A 225 -16.26 -9.52 -8.64
N GLY A 226 -16.63 -8.23 -8.73
CA GLY A 226 -16.01 -7.12 -7.99
C GLY A 226 -16.02 -7.26 -6.47
N ARG A 227 -16.93 -8.08 -5.93
CA ARG A 227 -17.00 -8.40 -4.49
C ARG A 227 -15.93 -9.40 -4.04
N GLY A 228 -15.41 -10.22 -4.95
CA GLY A 228 -14.25 -11.09 -4.69
C GLY A 228 -12.91 -10.46 -5.06
N LEU A 229 -12.90 -9.32 -5.77
CA LEU A 229 -11.68 -8.66 -6.24
C LEU A 229 -11.02 -7.73 -5.20
N ARG A 230 -11.57 -7.56 -4.00
CA ARG A 230 -10.94 -6.67 -2.99
C ARG A 230 -9.59 -7.21 -2.54
N LYS A 231 -8.58 -6.36 -2.37
CA LYS A 231 -7.24 -6.78 -1.91
C LYS A 231 -7.24 -7.28 -0.47
N MET A 232 -6.60 -8.42 -0.23
CA MET A 232 -6.35 -8.98 1.10
C MET A 232 -5.20 -8.23 1.79
N TYR A 233 -4.17 -7.85 1.03
CA TYR A 233 -2.98 -7.19 1.53
C TYR A 233 -2.98 -5.71 1.19
N PRO A 234 -2.77 -4.81 2.17
CA PRO A 234 -2.56 -3.40 1.88
C PRO A 234 -1.24 -3.19 1.12
N GLY A 235 -1.19 -2.20 0.24
CA GLY A 235 0.00 -1.82 -0.54
C GLY A 235 0.01 -2.35 -1.97
N ASP A 236 1.19 -2.37 -2.60
CA ASP A 236 1.34 -2.55 -4.05
C ASP A 236 1.62 -4.00 -4.49
N VAL A 237 1.50 -4.97 -3.59
CA VAL A 237 1.69 -6.38 -3.94
C VAL A 237 0.54 -6.81 -4.85
N PRO A 238 0.80 -7.30 -6.07
CA PRO A 238 -0.24 -7.83 -6.94
C PRO A 238 -0.87 -9.08 -6.33
N GLU A 239 -2.20 -9.14 -6.35
CA GLU A 239 -2.96 -10.29 -5.88
C GLU A 239 -3.76 -10.89 -7.02
N GLN A 240 -3.95 -12.20 -6.97
CA GLN A 240 -4.75 -12.94 -7.95
C GLN A 240 -5.96 -13.58 -7.27
N VAL A 241 -7.03 -13.80 -8.04
CA VAL A 241 -8.19 -14.60 -7.62
C VAL A 241 -8.48 -15.63 -8.69
N SER A 242 -8.53 -16.91 -8.30
CA SER A 242 -8.86 -17.99 -9.21
C SER A 242 -10.36 -17.97 -9.48
N VAL A 243 -10.74 -17.90 -10.76
CA VAL A 243 -12.15 -17.86 -11.18
C VAL A 243 -12.44 -19.10 -12.04
N VAL A 244 -13.28 -19.96 -11.51
CA VAL A 244 -13.71 -21.23 -12.12
C VAL A 244 -15.23 -21.18 -12.29
N GLY A 245 -15.77 -21.75 -13.36
CA GLY A 245 -17.23 -21.82 -13.50
C GLY A 245 -17.69 -22.46 -14.80
N THR A 246 -19.00 -22.61 -14.93
CA THR A 246 -19.68 -23.18 -16.11
C THR A 246 -19.42 -22.34 -17.36
N ASN A 247 -19.72 -22.86 -18.56
CA ASN A 247 -19.54 -22.10 -19.80
C ASN A 247 -20.30 -20.76 -19.76
N ALA A 248 -21.55 -20.77 -19.30
CA ALA A 248 -22.34 -19.55 -19.17
C ALA A 248 -21.71 -18.53 -18.20
N PHE A 249 -21.06 -19.00 -17.13
CA PHE A 249 -20.34 -18.13 -16.21
C PHE A 249 -19.04 -17.59 -16.81
N MET A 250 -18.28 -18.43 -17.51
CA MET A 250 -17.02 -18.04 -18.13
C MET A 250 -17.23 -17.06 -19.29
N ASP A 251 -18.24 -17.29 -20.15
CA ASP A 251 -18.63 -16.35 -21.20
C ASP A 251 -18.97 -14.97 -20.62
N PHE A 252 -19.61 -14.96 -19.44
CA PHE A 252 -19.82 -13.73 -18.70
C PHE A 252 -18.48 -13.10 -18.26
N VAL A 253 -17.62 -13.83 -17.55
CA VAL A 253 -16.36 -13.26 -17.06
C VAL A 253 -15.51 -12.74 -18.22
N GLU A 254 -15.50 -13.43 -19.35
CA GLU A 254 -14.80 -13.03 -20.57
C GLU A 254 -15.43 -11.80 -21.24
N SER A 255 -16.72 -11.52 -21.04
CA SER A 255 -17.35 -10.31 -21.59
C SER A 255 -16.73 -9.01 -21.05
N ILE A 256 -16.09 -9.02 -19.88
CA ILE A 256 -15.41 -7.83 -19.33
C ILE A 256 -14.14 -7.47 -20.12
N GLN A 257 -13.64 -8.39 -20.97
CA GLN A 257 -12.55 -8.07 -21.91
C GLN A 257 -12.97 -7.00 -22.93
N ALA A 258 -14.28 -6.89 -23.22
CA ALA A 258 -14.80 -5.82 -24.07
C ALA A 258 -14.60 -4.42 -23.45
N GLU A 259 -14.43 -4.34 -22.14
CA GLU A 259 -14.10 -3.11 -21.41
C GLU A 259 -12.58 -2.88 -21.31
N GLY A 260 -11.77 -3.69 -21.99
CA GLY A 260 -10.30 -3.56 -22.05
C GLY A 260 -9.54 -4.36 -20.99
N VAL A 261 -10.23 -5.15 -20.16
CA VAL A 261 -9.59 -6.01 -19.15
C VAL A 261 -8.83 -7.16 -19.83
N VAL A 262 -7.55 -7.33 -19.50
CA VAL A 262 -6.78 -8.52 -19.90
C VAL A 262 -6.97 -9.61 -18.85
N LEU A 263 -7.52 -10.75 -19.27
CA LEU A 263 -7.73 -11.92 -18.41
C LEU A 263 -6.61 -12.93 -18.63
N GLU A 264 -5.85 -13.21 -17.58
CA GLU A 264 -4.82 -14.24 -17.61
C GLU A 264 -5.45 -15.63 -17.58
N ARG A 265 -4.90 -16.56 -18.36
CA ARG A 265 -5.21 -17.98 -18.30
C ARG A 265 -4.01 -18.76 -17.77
N LYS A 266 -4.19 -19.53 -16.69
CA LYS A 266 -3.13 -20.33 -16.07
C LYS A 266 -3.60 -21.78 -15.86
N ALA A 267 -2.65 -22.71 -15.80
CA ALA A 267 -2.93 -24.09 -15.45
C ALA A 267 -3.51 -24.19 -14.02
N MET A 268 -4.57 -24.97 -13.86
CA MET A 268 -5.27 -25.20 -12.59
C MET A 268 -5.49 -26.69 -12.34
N GLY A 269 -5.74 -27.06 -11.07
CA GLY A 269 -5.91 -28.45 -10.64
C GLY A 269 -4.62 -29.07 -10.10
N GLU A 270 -4.65 -30.33 -9.73
CA GLU A 270 -3.54 -31.00 -9.04
C GLU A 270 -2.19 -30.85 -9.76
N GLY A 271 -1.11 -30.67 -8.99
CA GLY A 271 0.25 -30.49 -9.51
C GLY A 271 0.58 -29.10 -10.06
N THR A 272 -0.37 -28.17 -10.12
CA THR A 272 -0.12 -26.78 -10.53
C THR A 272 0.16 -25.85 -9.33
N ALA A 273 0.97 -24.81 -9.55
CA ALA A 273 1.35 -23.84 -8.51
C ALA A 273 0.15 -23.03 -7.96
N PRO A 274 0.23 -22.55 -6.69
CA PRO A 274 -0.74 -21.60 -6.12
C PRO A 274 -0.75 -20.28 -6.89
N LYS A 275 -1.88 -19.56 -6.87
CA LYS A 275 -2.05 -18.23 -7.50
C LYS A 275 -2.09 -17.18 -6.39
N THR A 276 -0.99 -17.10 -5.65
CA THR A 276 -0.83 -16.21 -4.50
C THR A 276 0.46 -15.41 -4.66
N PRO A 277 0.60 -14.27 -3.97
CA PRO A 277 1.89 -13.61 -3.84
C PRO A 277 2.95 -14.55 -3.26
N LEU A 278 4.23 -14.24 -3.51
CA LEU A 278 5.32 -14.98 -2.89
C LEU A 278 5.32 -14.75 -1.38
N VAL A 279 5.48 -15.82 -0.61
CA VAL A 279 5.69 -15.74 0.84
C VAL A 279 7.17 -15.90 1.13
N VAL A 280 7.76 -14.92 1.80
CA VAL A 280 9.10 -15.01 2.39
C VAL A 280 8.95 -15.36 3.86
N GLU A 281 9.58 -16.44 4.27
CA GLU A 281 9.53 -16.96 5.63
C GLU A 281 10.87 -17.60 6.02
N ILE A 282 11.01 -17.92 7.30
CA ILE A 282 12.16 -18.69 7.77
C ILE A 282 12.00 -20.14 7.31
N ASP A 283 13.02 -20.66 6.65
CA ASP A 283 13.00 -21.96 5.96
C ASP A 283 13.17 -23.15 6.93
N ARG A 284 12.26 -23.23 7.90
CA ARG A 284 12.30 -24.22 9.00
C ARG A 284 12.03 -25.65 8.54
N GLU A 285 11.35 -25.81 7.40
CA GLU A 285 11.00 -27.12 6.84
C GLU A 285 12.16 -27.76 6.06
N ASN A 286 13.18 -26.97 5.71
CA ASN A 286 14.32 -27.46 4.94
C ASN A 286 15.37 -28.10 5.85
N GLU A 287 15.33 -29.43 5.96
CA GLU A 287 16.27 -30.22 6.78
C GLU A 287 17.75 -30.04 6.42
N LYS A 288 18.06 -29.48 5.24
CA LYS A 288 19.44 -29.20 4.82
C LYS A 288 19.98 -27.88 5.36
N LYS A 289 19.14 -27.05 5.98
CA LYS A 289 19.52 -25.78 6.59
C LYS A 289 19.54 -25.89 8.11
N ASP A 290 20.69 -25.59 8.67
CA ASP A 290 20.79 -25.32 10.11
C ASP A 290 20.49 -23.84 10.35
N ILE A 291 19.24 -23.54 10.72
CA ILE A 291 18.76 -22.18 10.95
C ILE A 291 19.53 -21.49 12.09
N ASP A 292 19.98 -22.23 13.11
CA ASP A 292 20.70 -21.63 14.24
C ASP A 292 22.12 -21.21 13.83
N THR A 293 22.77 -22.01 12.99
CA THR A 293 24.08 -21.65 12.41
C THR A 293 23.97 -20.47 11.44
N LEU A 294 22.91 -20.46 10.63
CA LEU A 294 22.66 -19.42 9.62
C LEU A 294 22.17 -18.09 10.21
N ASP A 295 21.64 -18.10 11.44
CA ASP A 295 21.12 -16.89 12.10
C ASP A 295 22.18 -15.79 12.22
N ILE A 296 21.72 -14.56 12.01
CA ILE A 296 22.50 -13.35 12.16
C ILE A 296 21.80 -12.52 13.23
N GLU A 297 22.54 -12.17 14.27
CA GLU A 297 22.04 -11.32 15.36
C GLU A 297 22.55 -9.88 15.17
N ILE A 298 21.63 -8.92 15.18
CA ILE A 298 21.90 -7.52 14.85
C ILE A 298 21.43 -6.64 16.00
N PRO A 299 22.35 -6.01 16.74
CA PRO A 299 21.99 -5.09 17.80
C PRO A 299 21.26 -3.85 17.28
N VAL A 300 20.22 -3.46 18.01
CA VAL A 300 19.44 -2.26 17.76
C VAL A 300 19.90 -1.19 18.73
N LEU A 301 20.46 -0.11 18.18
CA LEU A 301 20.92 1.03 18.95
C LEU A 301 19.78 2.02 19.20
N THR A 302 19.86 2.76 20.30
CA THR A 302 19.01 3.95 20.50
C THR A 302 19.28 5.00 19.40
N PRO A 303 18.24 5.73 18.94
CA PRO A 303 18.44 6.83 17.98
C PRO A 303 19.46 7.85 18.49
N ARG A 304 20.30 8.34 17.58
CA ARG A 304 21.29 9.38 17.84
C ARG A 304 20.76 10.76 17.50
N ALA A 305 20.05 10.86 16.38
CA ALA A 305 19.43 12.09 15.93
C ALA A 305 18.10 12.32 16.64
N TYR A 306 17.92 13.49 17.23
CA TYR A 306 16.62 13.92 17.78
C TYR A 306 16.38 15.40 17.51
N ARG A 307 15.12 15.83 17.62
CA ARG A 307 14.74 17.23 17.50
C ARG A 307 14.62 17.88 18.89
N GLU A 308 15.42 18.90 19.14
CA GLU A 308 15.29 19.78 20.30
C GLU A 308 14.52 21.05 19.93
N TYR A 309 13.22 21.07 20.25
CA TYR A 309 12.33 22.15 19.86
C TYR A 309 12.52 23.47 20.64
N LYS A 310 13.36 23.49 21.68
CA LYS A 310 13.60 24.68 22.50
C LYS A 310 14.41 25.77 21.79
N ASN A 311 15.04 25.45 20.66
CA ASN A 311 16.03 26.32 20.04
C ASN A 311 15.45 27.30 19.01
N LEU A 312 14.16 27.25 18.64
CA LEU A 312 13.59 28.09 17.55
C LEU A 312 13.80 29.60 17.71
N ASN A 313 14.00 30.11 18.93
CA ASN A 313 14.29 31.52 19.18
C ASN A 313 15.63 31.97 18.57
N ASP A 314 16.59 31.05 18.51
CA ASP A 314 17.96 31.27 18.06
C ASP A 314 18.08 31.25 16.53
N LEU A 315 16.96 31.07 15.80
CA LEU A 315 16.93 31.13 14.35
C LEU A 315 17.29 32.56 13.88
N ASP A 316 18.42 32.71 13.21
CA ASP A 316 18.85 33.99 12.62
C ASP A 316 18.37 34.08 11.15
N VAL A 317 17.47 35.03 10.89
CA VAL A 317 16.87 35.22 9.55
C VAL A 317 17.84 35.86 8.56
N ALA A 318 18.86 36.58 9.04
CA ALA A 318 19.87 37.20 8.18
C ALA A 318 20.94 36.19 7.72
N ALA A 319 21.07 35.06 8.42
CA ALA A 319 22.07 34.04 8.17
C ALA A 319 21.53 32.80 7.42
N LEU A 320 20.33 32.88 6.84
CA LEU A 320 19.67 31.73 6.19
C LEU A 320 20.34 31.28 4.89
N GLY A 321 21.30 32.05 4.34
CA GLY A 321 22.13 31.64 3.21
C GLY A 321 21.34 31.44 1.89
N HIS A 322 20.36 32.30 1.64
CA HIS A 322 19.47 32.25 0.48
C HIS A 322 19.90 33.21 -0.64
N GLN A 323 19.39 32.96 -1.85
CA GLN A 323 19.47 33.95 -2.94
C GLN A 323 18.24 34.85 -2.86
N CYS A 324 18.45 36.18 -2.85
CA CYS A 324 17.37 37.14 -2.90
C CYS A 324 16.54 36.97 -4.18
N VAL A 325 15.22 37.06 -4.04
CA VAL A 325 14.28 37.02 -5.16
C VAL A 325 14.09 38.43 -5.71
N ALA A 326 14.07 38.58 -7.03
CA ALA A 326 13.78 39.88 -7.64
C ALA A 326 12.36 40.33 -7.29
N TYR A 327 12.20 41.57 -6.81
CA TYR A 327 10.88 42.12 -6.49
C TYR A 327 10.16 42.60 -7.77
N LEU A 328 9.15 41.84 -8.21
CA LEU A 328 8.41 42.11 -9.44
C LEU A 328 7.30 43.15 -9.22
N GLN A 329 6.98 43.90 -10.28
CA GLN A 329 5.86 44.86 -10.29
C GLN A 329 4.70 44.28 -11.09
N PHE A 330 3.57 44.06 -10.43
CA PHE A 330 2.35 43.50 -11.02
C PHE A 330 1.29 44.58 -11.22
N SER A 331 0.45 44.43 -12.24
CA SER A 331 -0.71 45.30 -12.47
C SER A 331 -1.80 45.11 -11.42
N GLU A 332 -2.70 46.09 -11.25
CA GLU A 332 -3.83 45.97 -10.32
C GLU A 332 -4.72 44.75 -10.59
N ALA A 333 -4.83 44.31 -11.85
CA ALA A 333 -5.59 43.11 -12.21
C ALA A 333 -4.90 41.83 -11.72
N GLU A 334 -3.57 41.76 -11.87
CA GLU A 334 -2.77 40.61 -11.42
C GLU A 334 -2.66 40.54 -9.89
N GLN A 335 -2.76 41.67 -9.20
CA GLN A 335 -2.75 41.73 -7.73
C GLN A 335 -4.06 41.25 -7.09
N ARG A 336 -5.17 41.17 -7.85
CA ARG A 336 -6.50 40.79 -7.32
C ARG A 336 -6.69 39.28 -7.12
N GLU A 337 -5.84 38.46 -7.74
CA GLU A 337 -5.91 37.01 -7.67
C GLU A 337 -4.59 36.45 -7.15
N ILE A 338 -4.58 36.01 -5.89
CA ILE A 338 -3.42 35.39 -5.25
C ILE A 338 -3.71 33.90 -5.11
N VAL A 339 -2.95 33.10 -5.87
CA VAL A 339 -3.09 31.65 -5.94
C VAL A 339 -1.79 31.03 -5.45
N PHE A 340 -1.82 30.39 -4.29
CA PHE A 340 -0.71 29.56 -3.82
C PHE A 340 -0.89 28.15 -4.39
N LYS A 341 0.17 27.66 -5.04
CA LYS A 341 0.24 26.32 -5.65
C LYS A 341 1.19 25.44 -4.84
N GLU A 342 0.89 24.15 -4.75
CA GLU A 342 1.78 23.16 -4.18
C GLU A 342 3.06 23.03 -5.02
N ILE A 343 4.22 23.06 -4.37
CA ILE A 343 5.55 23.13 -5.01
C ILE A 343 5.84 21.87 -5.86
N THR A 344 5.33 20.72 -5.45
CA THR A 344 5.61 19.41 -6.06
C THR A 344 4.63 19.03 -7.17
N THR A 345 3.35 19.39 -7.06
CA THR A 345 2.29 18.96 -8.01
C THR A 345 1.78 20.09 -8.89
N GLY A 346 2.02 21.35 -8.52
CA GLY A 346 1.43 22.52 -9.18
C GLY A 346 -0.07 22.70 -8.92
N GLU A 347 -0.69 21.87 -8.09
CA GLU A 347 -2.10 21.98 -7.71
C GLU A 347 -2.34 23.22 -6.85
N VAL A 348 -3.49 23.87 -7.04
CA VAL A 348 -3.87 25.05 -6.26
C VAL A 348 -4.24 24.62 -4.84
N THR A 349 -3.40 24.96 -3.86
CA THR A 349 -3.61 24.60 -2.46
C THR A 349 -4.39 25.66 -1.70
N HIS A 350 -4.29 26.93 -2.11
CA HIS A 350 -5.03 28.02 -1.49
C HIS A 350 -5.28 29.16 -2.49
N THR A 351 -6.55 29.48 -2.72
CA THR A 351 -6.97 30.66 -3.51
C THR A 351 -7.55 31.69 -2.56
N THR A 352 -6.92 32.86 -2.47
CA THR A 352 -7.56 34.04 -1.85
C THR A 352 -7.96 34.99 -2.96
N ILE A 353 -9.26 35.16 -3.16
CA ILE A 353 -9.81 36.24 -4.00
C ILE A 353 -9.89 37.47 -3.09
N LEU A 354 -9.10 38.51 -3.40
CA LEU A 354 -9.20 39.79 -2.70
C LEU A 354 -10.45 40.51 -3.22
N ASP A 355 -11.61 40.14 -2.66
CA ASP A 355 -12.86 40.77 -3.04
C ASP A 355 -12.89 42.24 -2.60
N THR A 356 -13.50 43.06 -3.44
CA THR A 356 -13.30 44.52 -3.54
C THR A 356 -13.86 45.26 -2.32
N ALA A 357 -13.16 45.26 -1.17
CA ALA A 357 -13.30 46.18 -0.04
C ALA A 357 -12.43 45.83 1.19
N GLY A 358 -11.72 44.69 1.22
CA GLY A 358 -10.92 44.27 2.37
C GLY A 358 -9.44 44.67 2.25
N VAL A 359 -8.87 45.25 3.31
CA VAL A 359 -7.41 45.41 3.46
C VAL A 359 -6.76 44.04 3.29
N ALA A 360 -5.81 43.91 2.36
CA ALA A 360 -5.11 42.66 2.13
C ALA A 360 -4.37 42.24 3.41
N ASP A 361 -4.82 41.17 4.06
CA ASP A 361 -4.31 40.77 5.36
C ASP A 361 -3.04 39.92 5.20
N TYR A 362 -1.89 40.59 5.16
CA TYR A 362 -0.58 39.93 5.14
C TYR A 362 -0.43 38.91 6.26
N ARG A 363 -1.18 39.05 7.38
CA ARG A 363 -1.06 38.17 8.53
C ARG A 363 -1.49 36.75 8.20
N SER A 364 -2.51 36.61 7.35
CA SER A 364 -2.99 35.32 6.89
C SER A 364 -1.96 34.63 5.98
N VAL A 365 -1.27 35.38 5.12
CA VAL A 365 -0.22 34.86 4.23
C VAL A 365 1.03 34.42 5.00
N ILE A 366 1.53 35.24 5.93
CA ILE A 366 2.64 34.84 6.81
C ILE A 366 2.24 33.64 7.68
N GLY A 367 0.98 33.62 8.14
CA GLY A 367 0.41 32.52 8.90
C GLY A 367 0.38 31.20 8.11
N TYR A 368 0.04 31.26 6.82
CA TYR A 368 0.10 30.12 5.91
C TYR A 368 1.52 29.54 5.84
N PHE A 369 2.54 30.37 5.57
CA PHE A 369 3.93 29.89 5.51
C PHE A 369 4.39 29.27 6.83
N ALA A 370 4.06 29.91 7.97
CA ALA A 370 4.37 29.37 9.29
C ALA A 370 3.71 27.99 9.51
N GLN A 371 2.43 27.84 9.18
CA GLN A 371 1.72 26.56 9.31
C GLN A 371 2.26 25.49 8.38
N THR A 372 2.56 25.84 7.13
CA THR A 372 3.15 24.92 6.15
C THR A 372 4.50 24.41 6.64
N ILE A 373 5.41 25.30 7.07
CA ILE A 373 6.72 24.91 7.60
C ILE A 373 6.55 24.05 8.87
N MET A 374 5.66 24.42 9.79
CA MET A 374 5.39 23.61 10.99
C MET A 374 4.84 22.23 10.65
N LYS A 375 3.92 22.13 9.70
CA LYS A 375 3.34 20.87 9.25
C LYS A 375 4.40 19.97 8.63
N ASP A 376 5.20 20.51 7.72
CA ASP A 376 6.26 19.79 7.03
C ASP A 376 7.31 19.25 8.00
N LEU A 377 7.75 20.07 8.95
CA LEU A 377 8.73 19.71 9.97
C LEU A 377 8.14 19.00 11.19
N ARG A 378 6.81 18.78 11.21
CA ARG A 378 6.04 18.21 12.33
C ARG A 378 6.29 18.93 13.67
N LEU A 379 6.40 20.25 13.65
CA LEU A 379 6.55 21.08 14.83
C LEU A 379 5.21 21.18 15.56
N VAL A 380 5.18 20.81 16.84
CA VAL A 380 3.95 20.84 17.66
C VAL A 380 3.75 22.20 18.36
N SER A 381 4.79 23.03 18.44
CA SER A 381 4.76 24.35 19.09
C SER A 381 5.78 25.31 18.45
N GLY A 382 5.75 26.60 18.82
CA GLY A 382 6.67 27.62 18.31
C GLY A 382 6.12 28.51 17.18
N TYR A 383 4.80 28.47 16.95
CA TYR A 383 4.13 29.26 15.91
C TYR A 383 4.45 30.75 15.99
N ASP A 384 4.30 31.37 17.17
CA ASP A 384 4.47 32.82 17.33
C ASP A 384 5.90 33.28 17.01
N VAL A 385 6.89 32.47 17.40
CA VAL A 385 8.31 32.72 17.12
C VAL A 385 8.57 32.61 15.62
N LEU A 386 8.15 31.51 15.01
CA LEU A 386 8.34 31.26 13.58
C LEU A 386 7.63 32.31 12.73
N TYR A 387 6.40 32.66 13.08
CA TYR A 387 5.63 33.73 12.44
C TYR A 387 6.40 35.05 12.46
N GLY A 388 6.93 35.44 13.63
CA GLY A 388 7.71 36.67 13.77
C GLY A 388 8.98 36.66 12.90
N LYS A 389 9.68 35.53 12.84
CA LYS A 389 10.88 35.35 12.01
C LYS A 389 10.56 35.38 10.51
N ILE A 390 9.51 34.69 10.06
CA ILE A 390 9.07 34.73 8.66
C ILE A 390 8.67 36.16 8.26
N LYS A 391 7.93 36.85 9.13
CA LYS A 391 7.57 38.25 8.91
C LYS A 391 8.81 39.12 8.68
N ALA A 392 9.80 39.02 9.56
CA ALA A 392 11.04 39.79 9.46
C ALA A 392 11.85 39.44 8.19
N PHE A 393 11.91 38.16 7.84
CA PHE A 393 12.59 37.67 6.65
C PHE A 393 11.96 38.19 5.36
N VAL A 394 10.63 38.08 5.23
CA VAL A 394 9.91 38.60 4.06
C VAL A 394 10.14 40.10 3.90
N GLN A 395 10.11 40.85 5.00
CA GLN A 395 10.21 42.30 4.99
C GLN A 395 11.60 42.81 4.58
N ASN A 396 12.67 42.12 4.99
CA ASN A 396 14.03 42.68 4.91
C ASN A 396 15.02 41.84 4.09
N GLU A 397 14.78 40.54 3.91
CA GLU A 397 15.82 39.60 3.45
C GLU A 397 15.40 38.81 2.19
N LEU A 398 14.12 38.45 2.04
CA LEU A 398 13.65 37.57 0.95
C LEU A 398 13.86 38.18 -0.44
N PHE A 399 13.61 39.47 -0.59
CA PHE A 399 13.71 40.18 -1.85
C PHE A 399 15.02 40.97 -1.95
N ASP A 400 15.37 41.38 -3.17
CA ASP A 400 16.51 42.24 -3.46
C ASP A 400 16.41 43.67 -2.88
N CYS A 401 15.26 44.01 -2.30
CA CYS A 401 14.99 45.24 -1.60
C CYS A 401 14.02 45.03 -0.42
N PRO A 402 14.03 45.91 0.60
CA PRO A 402 13.02 45.88 1.66
C PRO A 402 11.61 46.15 1.11
N VAL A 403 10.62 45.41 1.61
CA VAL A 403 9.23 45.46 1.11
C VAL A 403 8.24 45.86 2.21
N GLU A 404 7.15 46.52 1.81
CA GLU A 404 6.01 46.79 2.68
C GLU A 404 5.03 45.62 2.65
N LEU A 405 4.69 45.05 3.81
CA LEU A 405 3.87 43.84 3.90
C LEU A 405 2.40 44.12 3.58
N GLU A 406 1.94 45.34 3.87
CA GLU A 406 0.60 45.83 3.59
C GLU A 406 0.35 46.05 2.08
N SER A 407 1.41 46.05 1.27
CA SER A 407 1.31 46.22 -0.19
C SER A 407 0.74 44.95 -0.85
N PRO A 408 -0.36 45.05 -1.64
CA PRO A 408 -0.87 43.94 -2.43
C PRO A 408 0.16 43.35 -3.40
N ASN A 409 1.10 44.19 -3.88
CA ASN A 409 2.19 43.75 -4.74
C ASN A 409 3.14 42.79 -4.01
N THR A 410 3.37 42.97 -2.71
CA THR A 410 4.19 42.07 -1.90
C THR A 410 3.52 40.71 -1.75
N LEU A 411 2.22 40.69 -1.48
CA LEU A 411 1.47 39.44 -1.36
C LEU A 411 1.44 38.65 -2.67
N ARG A 412 1.32 39.37 -3.80
CA ARG A 412 1.40 38.76 -5.13
C ARG A 412 2.80 38.21 -5.44
N ASN A 413 3.86 38.90 -5.02
CA ASN A 413 5.23 38.37 -5.13
C ASN A 413 5.42 37.09 -4.29
N LEU A 414 4.82 37.01 -3.10
CA LEU A 414 4.91 35.82 -2.24
C LEU A 414 4.25 34.57 -2.86
N SER A 415 3.25 34.73 -3.73
CA SER A 415 2.64 33.61 -4.46
C SER A 415 3.46 33.16 -5.68
N GLU A 416 4.53 33.86 -6.04
CA GLU A 416 5.46 33.37 -7.07
C GLU A 416 6.24 32.16 -6.54
N LEU A 417 6.44 31.18 -7.42
CA LEU A 417 7.06 29.90 -7.07
C LEU A 417 8.47 30.09 -6.49
N ALA A 418 9.26 31.02 -7.03
CA ALA A 418 10.60 31.32 -6.54
C ALA A 418 10.59 31.82 -5.09
N ALA A 419 9.72 32.77 -4.77
CA ALA A 419 9.59 33.33 -3.42
C ALA A 419 9.08 32.29 -2.43
N THR A 420 8.03 31.55 -2.79
CA THR A 420 7.46 30.48 -1.97
C THR A 420 8.50 29.38 -1.68
N LYS A 421 9.22 28.92 -2.70
CA LYS A 421 10.22 27.85 -2.58
C LYS A 421 11.40 28.29 -1.70
N ILE A 422 11.97 29.46 -1.98
CA ILE A 422 13.12 29.97 -1.21
C ILE A 422 12.74 30.20 0.25
N LEU A 423 11.56 30.77 0.52
CA LEU A 423 11.08 30.99 1.90
C LEU A 423 10.96 29.65 2.64
N ILE A 424 10.24 28.68 2.07
CA ILE A 424 9.99 27.39 2.75
C ILE A 424 11.29 26.61 2.93
N GLU A 425 12.11 26.45 1.88
CA GLU A 425 13.35 25.67 1.93
C GLU A 425 14.39 26.28 2.86
N SER A 426 14.57 27.61 2.85
CA SER A 426 15.56 28.28 3.70
C SER A 426 15.22 28.15 5.18
N PHE A 427 13.94 28.29 5.53
CA PHE A 427 13.46 28.08 6.90
C PHE A 427 13.55 26.61 7.30
N LYS A 428 13.14 25.66 6.44
CA LYS A 428 13.25 24.22 6.73
C LYS A 428 14.69 23.82 7.03
N LYS A 429 15.61 24.19 6.14
CA LYS A 429 17.04 23.90 6.28
C LYS A 429 17.61 24.46 7.58
N SER A 430 17.31 25.71 7.89
CA SER A 430 17.88 26.39 9.06
C SER A 430 17.26 25.94 10.37
N ILE A 431 15.95 25.65 10.39
CA ILE A 431 15.30 25.04 11.56
C ILE A 431 15.83 23.63 11.80
N ASN A 432 16.03 22.84 10.74
CA ASN A 432 16.63 21.51 10.86
C ASN A 432 18.05 21.61 11.43
N ALA A 433 18.90 22.50 10.90
CA ALA A 433 20.25 22.73 11.44
C ALA A 433 20.27 23.15 12.92
N LEU A 434 19.23 23.85 13.38
CA LEU A 434 19.11 24.35 14.74
C LEU A 434 18.52 23.32 15.73
N THR A 435 17.60 22.48 15.24
CA THR A 435 16.80 21.58 16.08
C THR A 435 17.29 20.16 16.05
N VAL A 436 17.88 19.69 14.94
CA VAL A 436 18.41 18.33 14.84
C VAL A 436 19.77 18.27 15.52
N GLN A 437 19.84 17.53 16.62
CA GLN A 437 21.07 17.30 17.36
C GLN A 437 21.43 15.81 17.36
N ASP A 438 22.73 15.53 17.33
CA ASP A 438 23.28 14.21 17.65
C ASP A 438 23.56 14.14 19.16
N LYS A 439 22.94 13.19 19.85
CA LYS A 439 23.14 12.94 21.29
C LYS A 439 24.57 12.51 21.65
N GLY A 440 25.38 12.11 20.67
CA GLY A 440 26.77 11.72 20.87
C GLY A 440 26.95 10.28 21.35
N ASN A 441 26.01 9.76 22.14
CA ASN A 441 26.03 8.41 22.70
C ASN A 441 24.79 7.61 22.27
N ALA A 442 25.01 6.40 21.77
CA ALA A 442 23.98 5.39 21.56
C ALA A 442 24.15 4.24 22.55
N GLU A 443 23.08 3.51 22.85
CA GLU A 443 23.12 2.31 23.70
C GLU A 443 22.45 1.15 22.96
N ILE A 444 22.95 -0.08 23.17
CA ILE A 444 22.28 -1.30 22.67
C ILE A 444 21.00 -1.48 23.49
N ARG A 445 19.86 -1.38 22.81
CA ARG A 445 18.53 -1.50 23.42
C ARG A 445 17.94 -2.90 23.28
N ASP A 446 18.18 -3.52 22.14
CA ASP A 446 17.60 -4.81 21.77
C ASP A 446 18.49 -5.51 20.73
N THR A 447 18.16 -6.75 20.37
CA THR A 447 18.84 -7.51 19.34
C THR A 447 17.81 -8.17 18.41
N ILE A 448 17.91 -7.87 17.12
CA ILE A 448 17.14 -8.55 16.07
C ILE A 448 17.79 -9.90 15.81
N LYS A 449 17.00 -10.98 15.86
CA LYS A 449 17.40 -12.31 15.40
C LYS A 449 16.65 -12.61 14.11
N LEU A 450 17.37 -12.81 13.00
CA LEU A 450 16.72 -13.01 11.71
C LEU A 450 15.78 -14.22 11.73
N ARG A 451 16.12 -15.31 12.43
CA ARG A 451 15.26 -16.49 12.60
C ARG A 451 13.90 -16.22 13.28
N GLN A 452 13.71 -15.05 13.88
CA GLN A 452 12.45 -14.61 14.50
C GLN A 452 11.60 -13.70 13.58
N THR A 453 12.08 -13.41 12.37
CA THR A 453 11.34 -12.62 11.38
C THR A 453 10.03 -13.31 11.05
N ARG A 454 8.92 -12.57 11.14
CA ARG A 454 7.58 -13.08 10.79
C ARG A 454 7.47 -13.23 9.27
N PRO A 455 6.73 -14.23 8.77
CA PRO A 455 6.46 -14.36 7.35
C PRO A 455 5.78 -13.11 6.78
N PHE A 456 6.09 -12.78 5.53
CA PHE A 456 5.49 -11.65 4.82
C PHE A 456 5.34 -11.94 3.34
N VAL A 457 4.45 -11.18 2.69
CA VAL A 457 4.21 -11.29 1.25
C VAL A 457 5.11 -10.36 0.45
N ALA A 458 5.50 -10.81 -0.73
CA ALA A 458 6.26 -10.05 -1.70
C ALA A 458 5.64 -10.21 -3.11
N LYS A 459 6.02 -9.30 -4.01
CA LYS A 459 5.61 -9.36 -5.42
C LYS A 459 6.11 -10.67 -6.04
N ASP A 460 5.31 -11.24 -6.94
CA ASP A 460 5.75 -12.38 -7.75
C ASP A 460 6.77 -11.89 -8.80
N GLN A 461 8.05 -12.09 -8.49
CA GLN A 461 9.18 -11.64 -9.29
C GLN A 461 10.35 -12.63 -9.19
N GLY A 462 11.41 -12.42 -9.96
CA GLY A 462 12.60 -13.26 -9.91
C GLY A 462 13.14 -13.37 -8.47
N TYR A 463 13.45 -14.59 -8.04
CA TYR A 463 13.99 -14.86 -6.71
C TYR A 463 15.08 -15.94 -6.77
N LEU A 464 15.95 -15.93 -5.76
CA LEU A 464 16.93 -16.98 -5.50
C LEU A 464 16.41 -17.87 -4.37
N VAL A 465 16.62 -19.19 -4.48
CA VAL A 465 16.43 -20.14 -3.35
C VAL A 465 17.79 -20.30 -2.67
N PRO A 466 18.05 -19.61 -1.55
CA PRO A 466 19.37 -19.58 -0.93
C PRO A 466 19.63 -20.87 -0.15
N LYS A 467 20.89 -21.31 -0.03
CA LYS A 467 21.31 -22.34 0.94
C LYS A 467 21.95 -21.72 2.17
N LYS A 468 22.59 -20.55 2.00
CA LYS A 468 23.27 -19.80 3.06
C LYS A 468 22.41 -18.72 3.72
N SER A 469 21.08 -18.81 3.63
CA SER A 469 20.17 -17.85 4.30
C SER A 469 19.12 -18.56 5.14
N VAL A 470 18.73 -17.91 6.24
CA VAL A 470 17.58 -18.34 7.06
C VAL A 470 16.26 -18.23 6.30
N PHE A 471 16.16 -17.37 5.30
CA PHE A 471 14.96 -17.21 4.49
C PHE A 471 14.83 -18.32 3.44
N ASN A 472 13.59 -18.69 3.11
CA ASN A 472 13.29 -19.64 2.05
C ASN A 472 13.57 -19.07 0.65
N ARG A 473 13.52 -17.74 0.49
CA ARG A 473 13.66 -17.01 -0.76
C ARG A 473 14.38 -15.68 -0.56
N ILE A 474 15.23 -15.31 -1.53
CA ILE A 474 15.81 -13.97 -1.64
C ILE A 474 15.23 -13.26 -2.86
N ILE A 475 14.60 -12.12 -2.62
CA ILE A 475 13.90 -11.30 -3.61
C ILE A 475 14.65 -9.98 -3.72
N GLY A 476 15.26 -9.69 -4.87
CA GLY A 476 15.88 -8.38 -5.12
C GLY A 476 14.85 -7.40 -5.65
N ASP A 477 14.88 -6.15 -5.18
CA ASP A 477 14.07 -5.05 -5.71
C ASP A 477 14.67 -4.55 -7.03
N SER A 478 15.96 -4.81 -7.24
CA SER A 478 16.71 -4.60 -8.46
C SER A 478 17.36 -5.89 -8.98
N GLN A 479 17.73 -5.91 -10.26
CA GLN A 479 18.52 -7.01 -10.84
C GLN A 479 19.91 -7.12 -10.19
N LEU A 480 20.49 -5.98 -9.78
CA LEU A 480 21.75 -5.92 -9.04
C LEU A 480 21.69 -6.72 -7.75
N GLU A 481 20.65 -6.54 -6.94
CA GLU A 481 20.49 -7.26 -5.66
C GLU A 481 20.39 -8.78 -5.86
N LEU A 482 19.66 -9.25 -6.87
CA LEU A 482 19.59 -10.68 -7.18
C LEU A 482 20.94 -11.24 -7.62
N ARG A 483 21.68 -10.50 -8.46
CA ARG A 483 23.05 -10.86 -8.84
C ARG A 483 23.98 -10.90 -7.63
N PHE A 484 23.87 -9.91 -6.74
CA PHE A 484 24.67 -9.82 -5.53
C PHE A 484 24.37 -10.98 -4.57
N ALA A 485 23.10 -11.33 -4.38
CA ALA A 485 22.69 -12.51 -3.61
C ALA A 485 23.26 -13.81 -4.20
N GLY A 486 23.26 -13.95 -5.53
CA GLY A 486 23.91 -15.08 -6.21
C GLY A 486 25.42 -15.12 -5.95
N PHE A 487 26.11 -13.98 -6.00
CA PHE A 487 27.52 -13.88 -5.63
C PHE A 487 27.78 -14.30 -4.17
N LEU A 488 26.96 -13.87 -3.21
CA LEU A 488 27.08 -14.27 -1.80
C LEU A 488 26.87 -15.79 -1.61
N GLU A 489 25.97 -16.38 -2.39
CA GLU A 489 25.72 -17.82 -2.37
C GLU A 489 26.97 -18.62 -2.80
N ASP A 490 27.71 -18.12 -3.79
CA ASP A 490 28.90 -18.78 -4.34
C ASP A 490 30.19 -18.51 -3.55
N CYS A 491 30.24 -17.45 -2.74
CA CYS A 491 31.43 -17.08 -1.94
C CYS A 491 31.75 -18.10 -0.84
N SER A 492 32.94 -18.72 -0.87
CA SER A 492 33.36 -19.71 0.13
C SER A 492 33.68 -19.11 1.51
N ASP A 493 33.96 -17.81 1.56
CA ASP A 493 34.23 -17.03 2.76
C ASP A 493 32.98 -16.40 3.40
N VAL A 494 31.81 -16.64 2.82
CA VAL A 494 30.50 -16.29 3.39
C VAL A 494 29.88 -17.53 4.06
N LEU A 495 29.64 -17.44 5.36
CA LEU A 495 28.96 -18.48 6.15
C LEU A 495 27.44 -18.39 5.95
N SER A 496 26.87 -17.20 6.15
CA SER A 496 25.46 -16.93 5.90
C SER A 496 25.21 -15.51 5.44
N TYR A 497 24.08 -15.26 4.79
CA TYR A 497 23.64 -13.92 4.43
C TYR A 497 22.12 -13.79 4.47
N ALA A 498 21.64 -12.57 4.50
CA ALA A 498 20.23 -12.24 4.39
C ALA A 498 20.05 -10.89 3.71
N LYS A 499 18.98 -10.77 2.91
CA LYS A 499 18.46 -9.45 2.53
C LYS A 499 17.72 -8.85 3.73
N ASN A 500 17.96 -7.58 4.00
CA ASN A 500 17.29 -6.83 5.05
C ASN A 500 15.95 -6.27 4.55
N TYR A 501 14.95 -7.14 4.51
CA TYR A 501 13.59 -6.74 4.17
C TYR A 501 13.01 -5.79 5.23
N LEU A 502 12.02 -4.98 4.85
CA LEU A 502 11.30 -4.11 5.81
C LEU A 502 10.74 -4.87 7.02
N ALA A 503 10.38 -6.16 6.84
CA ALA A 503 9.91 -7.05 7.89
C ALA A 503 10.98 -7.45 8.93
N VAL A 504 12.27 -7.30 8.61
CA VAL A 504 13.39 -7.49 9.55
C VAL A 504 13.47 -6.33 10.54
N HIS A 505 13.00 -5.14 10.13
CA HIS A 505 13.01 -3.91 10.91
C HIS A 505 14.40 -3.39 11.30
N PHE A 506 15.48 -3.87 10.67
CA PHE A 506 16.80 -3.27 10.83
C PHE A 506 16.89 -2.00 9.98
N LYS A 507 17.03 -0.87 10.67
CA LYS A 507 17.08 0.46 10.07
C LYS A 507 17.93 1.40 10.91
N LEU A 508 18.48 2.41 10.28
CA LEU A 508 19.29 3.45 10.91
C LEU A 508 18.64 4.81 10.71
N ASP A 509 18.62 5.62 11.76
CA ASP A 509 18.23 7.03 11.69
C ASP A 509 19.37 7.87 11.11
N TYR A 510 19.12 8.64 10.07
CA TYR A 510 20.12 9.55 9.48
C TYR A 510 19.50 10.90 9.15
N VAL A 511 20.34 11.92 8.99
CA VAL A 511 19.92 13.23 8.51
C VAL A 511 20.13 13.23 7.00
N ASN A 512 19.06 13.43 6.24
CA ASN A 512 19.12 13.45 4.77
C ASN A 512 19.70 14.78 4.26
N SER A 513 19.87 14.89 2.94
CA SER A 513 20.38 16.09 2.26
C SER A 513 19.54 17.37 2.51
N ASP A 514 18.27 17.22 2.86
CA ASP A 514 17.36 18.32 3.25
C ASP A 514 17.43 18.69 4.74
N GLY A 515 18.23 17.97 5.54
CA GLY A 515 18.36 18.17 6.98
C GLY A 515 17.27 17.46 7.82
N ASP A 516 16.40 16.67 7.21
CA ASP A 516 15.34 15.94 7.89
C ASP A 516 15.82 14.57 8.41
N ILE A 517 15.34 14.19 9.59
CA ILE A 517 15.57 12.84 10.14
C ILE A 517 14.77 11.82 9.33
N SER A 518 15.48 10.90 8.69
CA SER A 518 14.95 9.85 7.84
C SER A 518 15.41 8.46 8.29
N ASN A 519 14.74 7.42 7.78
CA ASN A 519 15.16 6.03 8.03
C ASN A 519 15.92 5.50 6.81
N TYR A 520 17.06 4.87 7.07
CA TYR A 520 17.88 4.17 6.10
C TYR A 520 17.81 2.66 6.38
N TYR A 521 17.58 1.86 5.34
CA TYR A 521 17.52 0.41 5.39
C TYR A 521 18.62 -0.14 4.49
N PRO A 522 19.74 -0.65 5.05
CA PRO A 522 20.78 -1.31 4.25
C PRO A 522 20.23 -2.53 3.53
N ASP A 523 20.84 -2.95 2.42
CA ASP A 523 20.31 -4.03 1.58
C ASP A 523 20.57 -5.44 2.12
N PHE A 524 21.82 -5.74 2.53
CA PHE A 524 22.20 -7.09 2.97
C PHE A 524 22.97 -7.11 4.27
N LEU A 525 22.89 -8.27 4.92
CA LEU A 525 23.59 -8.65 6.13
C LEU A 525 24.36 -9.93 5.81
N VAL A 526 25.67 -9.94 6.03
CA VAL A 526 26.55 -11.05 5.62
C VAL A 526 27.41 -11.47 6.81
N LYS A 527 27.33 -12.73 7.21
CA LYS A 527 28.16 -13.34 8.23
C LYS A 527 29.30 -14.09 7.56
N LEU A 528 30.54 -13.66 7.81
CA LEU A 528 31.73 -14.27 7.25
C LEU A 528 32.15 -15.51 8.07
N THR A 529 32.98 -16.36 7.46
CA THR A 529 33.49 -17.58 8.11
C THR A 529 34.43 -17.29 9.29
N ASP A 530 34.99 -16.08 9.37
CA ASP A 530 35.81 -15.61 10.50
C ASP A 530 34.99 -15.01 11.65
N GLY A 531 33.65 -15.00 11.54
CA GLY A 531 32.73 -14.52 12.57
C GLY A 531 32.34 -13.05 12.46
N ARG A 532 32.95 -12.27 11.53
CA ARG A 532 32.55 -10.89 11.29
C ARG A 532 31.17 -10.79 10.65
N ILE A 533 30.44 -9.72 10.97
CA ILE A 533 29.18 -9.37 10.31
C ILE A 533 29.36 -8.11 9.48
N MET A 534 29.01 -8.20 8.20
CA MET A 534 29.13 -7.15 7.22
C MET A 534 27.74 -6.64 6.84
N VAL A 535 27.53 -5.33 6.91
CA VAL A 535 26.33 -4.66 6.41
C VAL A 535 26.63 -4.11 5.02
N VAL A 536 25.88 -4.53 4.01
CA VAL A 536 26.15 -4.19 2.61
C VAL A 536 25.06 -3.26 2.09
N GLU A 537 25.48 -2.17 1.47
CA GLU A 537 24.63 -1.31 0.64
C GLU A 537 24.97 -1.53 -0.83
N THR A 538 23.96 -1.80 -1.66
CA THR A 538 24.09 -1.90 -3.10
C THR A 538 23.39 -0.73 -3.79
N LYS A 539 24.03 -0.14 -4.80
CA LYS A 539 23.42 0.95 -5.57
C LYS A 539 23.72 0.85 -7.06
N GLY A 540 22.67 0.93 -7.87
CA GLY A 540 22.78 1.09 -9.32
C GLY A 540 23.09 2.54 -9.72
N GLN A 541 22.47 3.51 -9.02
CA GLN A 541 22.69 4.93 -9.24
C GLN A 541 22.74 5.66 -7.89
N GLU A 542 23.70 6.56 -7.73
CA GLU A 542 23.83 7.35 -6.52
C GLU A 542 22.79 8.47 -6.45
N ASP A 543 22.10 8.55 -5.31
CA ASP A 543 21.25 9.67 -4.93
C ASP A 543 22.00 10.63 -3.98
N LEU A 544 21.47 11.84 -3.79
CA LEU A 544 22.08 12.86 -2.91
C LEU A 544 22.21 12.40 -1.44
N ASP A 545 21.47 11.37 -1.04
CA ASP A 545 21.46 10.86 0.34
C ASP A 545 22.47 9.73 0.57
N VAL A 546 23.04 9.13 -0.48
CA VAL A 546 24.02 8.02 -0.35
C VAL A 546 25.17 8.35 0.62
N PRO A 547 25.86 9.50 0.51
CA PRO A 547 26.95 9.82 1.43
C PRO A 547 26.49 9.88 2.90
N PHE A 548 25.30 10.41 3.17
CA PHE A 548 24.74 10.54 4.52
C PHE A 548 24.32 9.18 5.10
N LYS A 549 23.72 8.32 4.27
CA LYS A 549 23.37 6.93 4.65
C LYS A 549 24.60 6.13 5.02
N VAL A 550 25.64 6.18 4.18
CA VAL A 550 26.89 5.42 4.40
C VAL A 550 27.69 6.00 5.57
N GLN A 551 27.71 7.32 5.76
CA GLN A 551 28.29 7.94 6.95
C GLN A 551 27.59 7.46 8.23
N ARG A 552 26.25 7.39 8.22
CA ARG A 552 25.49 6.89 9.37
C ARG A 552 25.78 5.41 9.65
N LEU A 553 25.93 4.60 8.61
CA LEU A 553 26.28 3.19 8.71
C LEU A 553 27.68 3.00 9.31
N ARG A 554 28.65 3.80 8.86
CA ARG A 554 29.99 3.84 9.46
C ARG A 554 29.92 4.16 10.95
N GLN A 555 29.18 5.21 11.32
CA GLN A 555 29.01 5.59 12.73
C GLN A 555 28.36 4.46 13.54
N TRP A 556 27.38 3.75 12.97
CA TRP A 556 26.75 2.60 13.61
C TRP A 556 27.77 1.48 13.89
N CYS A 557 28.64 1.16 12.93
CA CYS A 557 29.72 0.17 13.10
C CYS A 557 30.76 0.61 14.14
N GLU A 558 31.12 1.90 14.19
CA GLU A 558 32.02 2.43 15.22
C GLU A 558 31.41 2.33 16.62
N ASP A 559 30.14 2.73 16.76
CA ASP A 559 29.40 2.70 18.03
C ASP A 559 29.28 1.27 18.57
N ILE A 560 28.81 0.32 17.75
CA ILE A 560 28.57 -1.06 18.17
C ILE A 560 29.87 -1.80 18.53
N ASN A 561 30.96 -1.56 17.80
CA ASN A 561 32.26 -2.15 18.10
C ASN A 561 32.94 -1.48 19.32
N GLY A 562 32.58 -0.24 19.64
CA GLY A 562 33.01 0.42 20.87
C GLY A 562 32.29 -0.08 22.12
N MET A 563 31.07 -0.62 21.97
CA MET A 563 30.21 -1.07 23.08
C MET A 563 30.39 -2.55 23.43
N GLN A 564 30.76 -3.39 22.47
CA GLN A 564 30.97 -4.83 22.67
C GLN A 564 32.13 -5.35 21.81
N SER A 565 32.65 -6.53 22.17
CA SER A 565 33.77 -7.19 21.50
C SER A 565 33.48 -8.64 21.07
N ASP A 566 32.25 -9.09 21.21
CA ASP A 566 31.84 -10.47 20.90
C ASP A 566 31.80 -10.71 19.39
N VAL A 567 31.34 -9.71 18.63
CA VAL A 567 31.25 -9.74 17.17
C VAL A 567 31.77 -8.43 16.60
N THR A 568 32.60 -8.50 15.56
CA THR A 568 33.03 -7.30 14.84
C THR A 568 32.06 -7.01 13.69
N TYR A 569 31.48 -5.82 13.70
CA TYR A 569 30.61 -5.32 12.65
C TYR A 569 31.38 -4.38 11.72
N ASP A 570 31.20 -4.52 10.42
CA ASP A 570 31.73 -3.58 9.44
C ASP A 570 30.75 -3.44 8.28
N PHE A 571 31.01 -2.55 7.33
CA PHE A 571 30.11 -2.30 6.19
C PHE A 571 30.84 -2.32 4.85
N VAL A 572 30.11 -2.35 3.74
CA VAL A 572 30.67 -2.11 2.41
C VAL A 572 29.61 -1.49 1.51
N TYR A 573 30.02 -0.50 0.73
CA TYR A 573 29.21 0.10 -0.32
C TYR A 573 29.61 -0.50 -1.66
N VAL A 574 28.64 -0.97 -2.44
CA VAL A 574 28.85 -1.68 -3.70
C VAL A 574 28.04 -1.01 -4.80
N ASP A 575 28.71 -0.28 -5.67
CA ASP A 575 28.11 0.30 -6.87
C ASP A 575 28.02 -0.73 -8.02
N GLU A 576 27.00 -0.63 -8.86
CA GLU A 576 26.76 -1.58 -9.95
C GLU A 576 27.86 -1.57 -11.02
N GLU A 577 28.41 -0.39 -11.33
CA GLU A 577 29.46 -0.24 -12.35
C GLU A 577 30.73 -0.98 -11.91
N GLY A 578 31.18 -0.71 -10.69
CA GLY A 578 32.27 -1.39 -10.03
C GLY A 578 32.02 -2.89 -9.94
N PHE A 579 30.83 -3.31 -9.48
CA PHE A 579 30.54 -4.74 -9.28
C PHE A 579 30.58 -5.52 -10.59
N THR A 580 30.11 -4.90 -11.67
CA THR A 580 30.15 -5.47 -13.01
C THR A 580 31.57 -5.47 -13.60
N LYS A 581 32.36 -4.44 -13.32
CA LYS A 581 33.72 -4.30 -13.86
C LYS A 581 34.75 -5.20 -13.17
N TYR A 582 34.69 -5.30 -11.84
CA TYR A 582 35.70 -6.00 -11.05
C TYR A 582 35.41 -7.49 -10.88
N GLU A 583 34.15 -7.92 -11.02
CA GLU A 583 33.70 -9.31 -10.90
C GLU A 583 34.38 -10.10 -9.74
N PRO A 584 34.22 -9.66 -8.48
CA PRO A 584 34.87 -10.30 -7.34
C PRO A 584 34.51 -11.79 -7.27
N LYS A 585 35.47 -12.64 -6.84
CA LYS A 585 35.29 -14.10 -6.71
C LYS A 585 35.14 -14.55 -5.26
N SER A 586 35.49 -13.70 -4.30
CA SER A 586 35.31 -13.90 -2.87
C SER A 586 34.83 -12.61 -2.21
N PHE A 587 34.29 -12.70 -1.00
CA PHE A 587 33.93 -11.51 -0.24
C PHE A 587 35.17 -10.70 0.19
N ALA A 588 36.30 -11.36 0.43
CA ALA A 588 37.58 -10.71 0.65
C ALA A 588 38.03 -9.84 -0.55
N ASP A 589 37.86 -10.34 -1.78
CA ASP A 589 38.15 -9.57 -3.00
C ASP A 589 37.23 -8.35 -3.13
N LEU A 590 35.95 -8.53 -2.79
CA LEU A 590 34.98 -7.42 -2.73
C LEU A 590 35.47 -6.34 -1.76
N LEU A 591 35.88 -6.70 -0.54
CA LEU A 591 36.41 -5.74 0.43
C LEU A 591 37.73 -5.08 0.00
N ALA A 592 38.52 -5.73 -0.85
CA ALA A 592 39.73 -5.13 -1.40
C ALA A 592 39.41 -4.08 -2.49
N GLY A 593 38.42 -4.35 -3.34
CA GLY A 593 38.05 -3.47 -4.45
C GLY A 593 37.12 -2.31 -4.06
N PHE A 594 36.24 -2.51 -3.07
CA PHE A 594 35.21 -1.54 -2.70
C PHE A 594 35.59 -0.83 -1.39
N ARG A 595 36.41 0.22 -1.55
CA ARG A 595 36.93 1.05 -0.43
C ARG A 595 36.28 2.42 -0.35
N GLU A 596 35.32 2.71 -1.23
CA GLU A 596 34.58 3.95 -1.18
C GLU A 596 33.90 4.10 0.19
N TYR A 597 33.99 5.29 0.77
CA TYR A 597 33.52 5.59 2.12
C TYR A 597 34.19 4.76 3.25
N LYS A 598 35.35 4.14 3.06
CA LYS A 598 36.12 3.52 4.17
C LYS A 598 37.07 4.49 4.86
N GLU A 599 37.58 5.47 4.15
CA GLU A 599 38.52 6.45 4.69
C GLU A 599 37.76 7.64 5.30
N LYS A 600 38.29 8.19 6.41
CA LYS A 600 37.82 9.47 6.96
C LYS A 600 38.30 10.58 6.03
N THR A 601 37.39 11.15 5.25
CA THR A 601 37.64 12.42 4.56
C THR A 601 37.73 13.57 5.55
#